data_AF-A0A7C3H5J2-F1
#
_entry.id   AF-A0A7C3H5J2-F1
#
_cell.length_a   1.000
_cell.length_b   1.000
_cell.length_c   1.000
_cell.angle_alpha   90.00
_cell.angle_beta   90.00
_cell.angle_gamma   90.00
#
_symmetry.space_group_name_H-M   'P 1'
#
loop_
_entity.id
_entity.type
_entity.pdbx_description
1 polymer ?
#
loop_
_entity_poly.entity_id
_entity_poly.type
_entity_poly.pdbx_seq_one_letter_code
_entity_poly.pdbx_strand_id
1 'polypeptide(L)'
;MDRMLYVAMSGAKETTLSQATNANNLANTNTDGFQADLDQFRSMPVFGNGFPTRVYALSERPQTNFARGGFNHTGRDLDVAVNGDGWIAVQAPDGNEAYTRRG
;
A
#
# COMPACT_ATOMS: atom_id res chain seq x y z
N MET A 1 31.28 17.93 2.07
CA MET A 1 30.99 16.90 3.09
C MET A 1 29.49 16.63 3.29
N ASP A 2 28.57 17.34 2.61
CA ASP A 2 27.11 17.18 2.85
C ASP A 2 26.45 15.99 2.15
N ARG A 3 27.00 15.52 1.02
CA ARG A 3 26.28 14.63 0.09
C ARG A 3 26.04 13.21 0.62
N MET A 4 26.88 12.72 1.54
CA MET A 4 26.69 11.41 2.18
C MET A 4 25.55 11.44 3.21
N LEU A 5 25.39 12.58 3.90
CA LEU A 5 24.30 12.76 4.86
C LEU A 5 22.94 12.71 4.15
N TYR A 6 22.81 13.34 2.98
CA TYR A 6 21.58 13.25 2.16
C TYR A 6 21.25 11.82 1.72
N VAL A 7 22.26 11.02 1.35
CA VAL A 7 22.04 9.60 0.99
C VAL A 7 21.60 8.79 2.22
N ALA A 8 22.25 8.97 3.37
CA ALA A 8 21.83 8.32 4.61
C ALA A 8 20.41 8.74 5.03
N MET A 9 20.08 10.02 4.91
CA MET A 9 18.75 10.56 5.22
C MET A 9 17.66 10.03 4.28
N SER A 10 17.99 9.76 3.01
CA SER A 10 17.05 9.11 2.10
C SER A 10 16.65 7.73 2.63
N GLY A 11 17.61 6.88 3.01
CA GLY A 11 17.33 5.58 3.63
C GLY A 11 16.47 5.67 4.89
N ALA A 12 16.75 6.63 5.77
CA ALA A 12 15.95 6.85 6.98
C ALA A 12 14.51 7.30 6.66
N LYS A 13 14.33 8.22 5.71
CA LYS A 13 13.02 8.68 5.24
C LYS A 13 12.21 7.51 4.67
N GLU A 14 12.82 6.74 3.77
CA GLU A 14 12.15 5.62 3.12
C GLU A 14 11.79 4.51 4.13
N THR A 15 12.65 4.25 5.12
CA THR A 15 12.34 3.34 6.24
C THR A 15 11.13 3.83 7.04
N THR A 16 11.03 5.14 7.29
CA THR A 16 9.89 5.74 8.00
C THR A 16 8.59 5.58 7.23
N LEU A 17 8.62 5.75 5.90
CA LEU A 17 7.47 5.52 5.03
C LEU A 17 7.02 4.06 5.06
N SER A 18 7.98 3.12 4.98
CA SER A 18 7.68 1.69 5.10
C SER A 18 7.07 1.32 6.44
N GLN A 19 7.56 1.91 7.54
CA GLN A 19 6.97 1.73 8.86
C GLN A 19 5.52 2.24 8.91
N ALA A 20 5.22 3.38 8.27
CA ALA A 20 3.87 3.90 8.19
C ALA A 20 2.93 2.99 7.39
N THR A 21 3.39 2.43 6.26
CA THR A 21 2.63 1.43 5.49
C THR A 21 2.32 0.20 6.35
N ASN A 22 3.31 -0.33 7.06
CA ASN A 22 3.14 -1.49 7.95
C ASN A 22 2.18 -1.20 9.10
N ALA A 23 2.27 -0.02 9.71
CA ALA A 23 1.36 0.39 10.77
C ALA A 23 -0.08 0.51 10.26
N ASN A 24 -0.28 1.03 9.04
CA ASN A 24 -1.60 1.12 8.43
C ASN A 24 -2.20 -0.27 8.15
N ASN A 25 -1.40 -1.19 7.60
CA ASN A 25 -1.84 -2.57 7.36
C ASN A 25 -2.22 -3.28 8.67
N LEU A 26 -1.41 -3.11 9.72
CA LEU A 26 -1.68 -3.70 11.03
C LEU A 26 -2.95 -3.13 11.67
N ALA A 27 -3.13 -1.81 11.60
CA ALA A 27 -4.31 -1.14 12.14
C ALA A 27 -5.61 -1.59 11.46
N ASN A 28 -5.55 -1.95 10.18
CA ASN A 28 -6.72 -2.37 9.39
C ASN A 28 -6.84 -3.89 9.22
N THR A 29 -6.10 -4.69 9.98
CA THR A 29 -6.14 -6.16 9.88
C THR A 29 -7.53 -6.75 10.16
N ASN A 30 -8.37 -6.06 10.95
CA ASN A 30 -9.73 -6.48 11.26
C ASN A 30 -10.80 -5.73 10.44
N THR A 31 -10.41 -4.93 9.45
CA THR A 31 -11.35 -4.19 8.61
C THR A 31 -11.81 -5.08 7.46
N ASP A 32 -13.11 -5.41 7.41
CA ASP A 32 -13.66 -6.23 6.33
C ASP A 32 -13.45 -5.60 4.96
N GLY A 33 -12.94 -6.40 4.01
CA GLY A 33 -12.66 -5.96 2.65
C GLY A 33 -11.39 -5.10 2.49
N PHE A 34 -10.62 -4.85 3.55
CA PHE A 34 -9.35 -4.15 3.46
C PHE A 34 -8.33 -4.94 2.64
N GLN A 35 -7.58 -4.23 1.79
CA GLN A 35 -6.51 -4.79 0.99
C GLN A 35 -5.19 -4.19 1.44
N ALA A 36 -4.24 -5.05 1.82
CA ALA A 36 -2.96 -4.59 2.35
C ALA A 36 -2.09 -4.04 1.22
N ASP A 37 -1.38 -2.95 1.49
CA ASP A 37 -0.40 -2.41 0.54
C ASP A 37 0.96 -3.06 0.76
N LEU A 38 1.63 -3.43 -0.33
CA LEU A 38 3.00 -3.96 -0.31
C LEU A 38 3.99 -2.82 -0.50
N ASP A 39 5.04 -2.81 0.33
CA ASP A 39 6.14 -1.86 0.24
C ASP A 39 7.40 -2.57 -0.24
N GLN A 40 8.14 -1.94 -1.15
CA GLN A 40 9.36 -2.49 -1.73
C GLN A 40 10.44 -1.41 -1.79
N PHE A 41 11.66 -1.79 -1.41
CA PHE A 41 12.83 -0.93 -1.60
C PHE A 41 13.51 -1.19 -2.95
N ARG A 42 13.85 -0.12 -3.66
CA ARG A 42 14.67 -0.15 -4.87
C ARG A 42 15.90 0.73 -4.71
N SER A 43 17.02 0.27 -5.25
CA SER A 43 18.23 1.07 -5.40
C SER A 43 18.15 1.94 -6.65
N MET A 44 18.26 3.26 -6.51
CA MET A 44 18.20 4.21 -7.61
C MET A 44 19.52 4.99 -7.75
N PRO A 45 20.17 4.96 -8.93
CA PRO A 45 21.37 5.76 -9.18
C PRO A 45 21.07 7.26 -9.16
N VAL A 46 21.97 8.05 -8.60
CA VAL A 46 21.91 9.52 -8.72
C VAL A 46 22.50 9.93 -10.05
N PHE A 47 21.66 10.39 -10.97
CA PHE A 47 22.10 10.95 -12.26
C PHE A 47 22.63 12.38 -12.09
N GLY A 48 23.72 12.71 -12.79
CA GLY A 48 24.36 14.01 -12.75
C GLY A 48 25.60 14.04 -13.64
N ASN A 49 26.28 15.18 -13.73
CA ASN A 49 27.49 15.29 -14.53
C ASN A 49 28.62 14.43 -13.93
N GLY A 50 29.20 13.51 -14.71
CA GLY A 50 30.22 12.54 -14.28
C GLY A 50 29.70 11.10 -14.14
N PHE A 51 30.51 10.21 -13.54
CA PHE A 51 30.14 8.81 -13.36
C PHE A 51 29.06 8.63 -12.27
N PRO A 52 28.07 7.71 -12.47
CA PRO A 52 27.03 7.43 -11.49
C PRO A 52 27.57 6.55 -10.35
N THR A 53 28.39 7.13 -9.47
CA THR A 53 29.02 6.42 -8.35
C THR A 53 28.17 6.36 -7.09
N ARG A 54 26.95 6.92 -7.12
CA ARG A 54 26.07 7.08 -5.94
C ARG A 54 24.72 6.42 -6.19
N VAL A 55 24.24 5.72 -5.19
CA VAL A 55 22.97 5.00 -5.19
C VAL A 55 22.23 5.35 -3.90
N TYR A 56 20.95 5.68 -3.99
CA TYR A 56 20.06 5.86 -2.85
C TYR A 56 18.99 4.78 -2.82
N ALA A 57 18.43 4.52 -1.64
CA ALA A 57 17.27 3.66 -1.48
C ALA A 57 16.00 4.48 -1.68
N LEU A 58 15.01 3.91 -2.37
CA LEU A 58 13.67 4.46 -2.59
C LEU A 58 12.65 3.42 -2.13
N SER A 59 11.70 3.80 -1.26
CA SER A 59 10.50 3.00 -0.98
C SER A 59 9.49 3.27 -2.07
N GLU A 60 9.04 2.22 -2.74
CA GLU A 60 7.93 2.25 -3.67
C GLU A 60 6.80 1.42 -3.09
N ARG A 61 5.55 1.85 -3.33
CA ARG A 61 4.34 1.07 -3.04
C ARG A 61 3.85 0.48 -4.37
N PRO A 62 4.50 -0.57 -4.90
CA PRO A 62 4.25 -1.02 -6.27
C PRO A 62 2.87 -1.64 -6.46
N GLN A 63 2.26 -2.17 -5.39
CA GLN A 63 1.02 -2.90 -5.52
C GLN A 63 0.21 -2.98 -4.23
N THR A 64 -1.11 -2.92 -4.37
CA THR A 64 -2.05 -3.44 -3.39
C THR A 64 -2.16 -4.96 -3.54
N ASN A 65 -2.13 -5.68 -2.43
CA ASN A 65 -2.32 -7.12 -2.42
C ASN A 65 -3.82 -7.44 -2.48
N PHE A 66 -4.28 -7.99 -3.60
CA PHE A 66 -5.67 -8.44 -3.80
C PHE A 66 -5.90 -9.91 -3.42
N ALA A 67 -4.95 -10.55 -2.70
CA ALA A 67 -5.13 -11.90 -2.21
C ALA A 67 -6.34 -11.97 -1.28
N ARG A 68 -7.15 -13.02 -1.46
CA ARG A 68 -8.38 -13.19 -0.68
C ARG A 68 -8.05 -13.53 0.77
N GLY A 69 -8.67 -12.80 1.69
CA GLY A 69 -8.76 -13.17 3.10
C GLY A 69 -9.76 -14.29 3.35
N GLY A 70 -9.91 -14.69 4.61
CA GLY A 70 -10.95 -15.63 5.03
C GLY A 70 -12.35 -15.01 4.99
N PHE A 71 -13.38 -15.84 4.83
CA PHE A 71 -14.77 -15.42 4.96
C PHE A 71 -15.26 -15.63 6.38
N ASN A 72 -15.87 -14.60 6.97
CA ASN A 72 -16.56 -14.68 8.25
C ASN A 72 -18.06 -14.80 8.01
N HIS A 73 -18.66 -15.89 8.47
CA HIS A 73 -20.11 -16.06 8.38
C HIS A 73 -20.78 -15.34 9.55
N THR A 74 -21.57 -14.31 9.25
CA THR A 74 -22.22 -13.47 10.27
C THR A 74 -23.64 -13.92 10.61
N GLY A 75 -24.28 -14.69 9.72
CA GLY A 75 -25.65 -15.18 9.88
C GLY A 75 -26.74 -14.13 9.64
N ARG A 76 -26.39 -12.96 9.10
CA ARG A 76 -27.35 -11.92 8.72
C ARG A 76 -27.66 -12.00 7.22
N ASP A 77 -28.94 -11.84 6.87
CA ASP A 77 -29.40 -11.98 5.49
C ASP A 77 -28.86 -10.89 4.53
N LEU A 78 -28.43 -9.75 5.08
CA LEU A 78 -27.95 -8.60 4.30
C LEU A 78 -26.41 -8.50 4.26
N ASP A 79 -25.69 -9.38 4.95
CA ASP A 79 -24.23 -9.38 4.93
C ASP A 79 -23.77 -10.24 3.74
N VAL A 80 -23.15 -9.61 2.74
CA VAL A 80 -22.79 -10.23 1.47
C VAL A 80 -21.30 -10.13 1.19
N ALA A 81 -20.72 -11.22 0.70
CA ALA A 81 -19.31 -11.26 0.31
C ALA A 81 -19.15 -11.69 -1.15
N VAL A 82 -18.28 -11.00 -1.88
CA VAL A 82 -17.95 -11.37 -3.27
C VAL A 82 -16.99 -12.56 -3.26
N ASN A 83 -17.48 -13.73 -3.67
CA ASN A 83 -16.63 -14.90 -3.90
C ASN A 83 -15.96 -14.82 -5.27
N GLY A 84 -14.64 -14.75 -5.30
CA GLY A 84 -13.88 -14.63 -6.54
C GLY A 84 -13.37 -13.21 -6.79
N ASP A 85 -13.15 -12.92 -8.06
CA ASP A 85 -12.75 -11.61 -8.54
C ASP A 85 -14.00 -10.76 -8.80
N GLY A 86 -13.93 -9.45 -8.49
CA GLY A 86 -15.07 -8.54 -8.66
C GLY A 86 -15.19 -7.54 -7.54
N TRP A 87 -16.06 -6.54 -7.68
CA TRP A 87 -16.31 -5.53 -6.67
C TRP A 87 -17.82 -5.25 -6.60
N ILE A 88 -18.28 -4.78 -5.44
CA ILE A 88 -19.64 -4.27 -5.30
C ILE A 88 -19.62 -2.81 -5.74
N ALA A 89 -20.38 -2.47 -6.77
CA ALA A 89 -20.60 -1.09 -7.19
C ALA A 89 -21.65 -0.43 -6.26
N VAL A 90 -21.34 0.76 -5.76
CA VAL A 90 -22.22 1.55 -4.91
C VAL A 90 -22.26 2.99 -5.41
N GLN A 91 -23.34 3.71 -5.14
CA GLN A 91 -23.41 5.14 -5.42
C GLN A 91 -22.81 5.92 -4.24
N ALA A 92 -21.81 6.75 -4.53
CA ALA A 92 -21.21 7.66 -3.57
C ALA A 92 -22.14 8.86 -3.29
N PRO A 93 -21.94 9.60 -2.19
CA PRO A 93 -22.80 10.73 -1.82
C PRO A 93 -22.84 11.86 -2.86
N ASP A 94 -21.81 11.97 -3.70
CA ASP A 94 -21.72 12.92 -4.80
C ASP A 94 -22.44 12.43 -6.08
N GLY A 95 -23.06 11.24 -6.03
CA GLY A 95 -23.79 10.62 -7.12
C GLY A 95 -22.94 9.74 -8.05
N ASN A 96 -21.61 9.71 -7.87
CA ASN A 96 -20.69 8.92 -8.69
C ASN A 96 -20.70 7.44 -8.29
N GLU A 97 -20.20 6.58 -9.19
CA GLU A 97 -19.99 5.16 -8.90
C GLU A 97 -18.70 4.96 -8.10
N ALA A 98 -18.78 4.16 -7.03
CA ALA A 98 -17.65 3.74 -6.21
C ALA A 98 -17.65 2.21 -6.06
N TYR A 99 -16.49 1.65 -5.72
CA TYR A 99 -16.30 0.20 -5.61
C TYR A 99 -15.90 -0.20 -4.19
N THR A 100 -16.50 -1.27 -3.68
CA THR A 100 -16.21 -1.81 -2.35
C THR A 100 -16.15 -3.34 -2.36
N ARG A 101 -15.35 -3.90 -1.44
CA ARG A 101 -15.37 -5.33 -1.07
C ARG A 101 -16.06 -5.59 0.27
N ARG A 102 -16.43 -4.52 0.97
CA ARG A 102 -17.18 -4.57 2.22
C ARG A 102 -18.66 -4.69 1.90
N GLY A 103 -19.28 -5.75 2.40
CA GLY A 103 -20.70 -6.05 2.28
C GLY A 103 -21.16 -6.87 3.46
#